data_AF-A0A6A3Q861-F1
#
_entry.id   AF-A0A6A3Q861-F1
#
_cell.length_a   1.000
_cell.length_b   1.000
_cell.length_c   1.000
_cell.angle_alpha   90.00
_cell.angle_beta   90.00
_cell.angle_gamma   90.00
#
_symmetry.space_group_name_H-M   'P 1'
#
loop_
_entity.id
_entity.type
_entity.pdbx_description
1 polymer ?
#
loop_
_entity_poly.entity_id
_entity_poly.type
_entity_poly.pdbx_seq_one_letter_code
_entity_poly.pdbx_strand_id
1 'polypeptide(L)'
;MVSLNLARRLKLKLQMLPEPIKVPGLGGVPTYITASARVKITLGVRVVYVMNVWVTNIGEDVEVLLGMNFMYAVEFDYVCAKGSPNSQTRKLS
;
A
#
# COMPACT_ATOMS: atom_id res chain seq x y z
N MET A 1 -3.39 -0.92 1.68
CA MET A 1 -4.37 -1.93 2.13
C MET A 1 -4.02 -2.33 3.55
N VAL A 2 -5.01 -2.65 4.37
CA VAL A 2 -4.85 -3.11 5.75
C VAL A 2 -5.57 -4.44 5.93
N SER A 3 -4.96 -5.36 6.67
CA SER A 3 -5.57 -6.65 6.98
C SER A 3 -6.82 -6.48 7.84
N LEU A 4 -7.82 -7.34 7.63
CA LEU A 4 -9.03 -7.33 8.45
C LEU A 4 -8.72 -7.57 9.95
N ASN A 5 -7.73 -8.41 10.24
CA ASN A 5 -7.27 -8.70 11.60
C ASN A 5 -6.71 -7.45 12.29
N LEU A 6 -5.83 -6.71 11.61
CA LEU A 6 -5.28 -5.48 12.14
C LEU A 6 -6.37 -4.41 12.30
N ALA A 7 -7.25 -4.27 11.31
CA ALA A 7 -8.37 -3.32 11.39
C ALA A 7 -9.27 -3.59 12.61
N ARG A 8 -9.53 -4.86 12.93
CA ARG A 8 -10.29 -5.27 14.13
C ARG A 8 -9.52 -4.99 15.41
N ARG A 9 -8.22 -5.31 15.47
CA ARG A 9 -7.36 -5.04 16.63
C ARG A 9 -7.28 -3.54 16.95
N LEU A 10 -7.15 -2.71 15.92
CA LEU A 10 -7.14 -1.25 16.03
C LEU A 10 -8.52 -0.62 16.16
N LYS A 11 -9.59 -1.42 16.14
CA LYS A 11 -11.00 -0.98 16.22
C LYS A 11 -11.32 0.14 15.21
N LEU A 12 -10.83 -0.03 13.98
CA LEU A 12 -11.04 0.96 12.92
C LEU A 12 -12.52 1.05 12.55
N LYS A 13 -12.99 2.26 12.24
CA LYS A 13 -14.33 2.48 11.70
C LYS A 13 -14.32 2.10 10.21
N LEU A 14 -14.86 0.92 9.92
CA LEU A 14 -15.01 0.42 8.55
C LEU A 14 -16.20 1.10 7.88
N GLN A 15 -16.00 1.52 6.64
CA GLN A 15 -17.01 2.01 5.73
C GLN A 15 -17.19 0.97 4.63
N MET A 16 -18.37 0.37 4.55
CA MET A 16 -18.70 -0.57 3.49
C MET A 16 -18.82 0.17 2.16
N LEU A 17 -18.22 -0.39 1.14
CA LEU A 17 -18.35 0.10 -0.23
C LEU A 17 -19.72 -0.30 -0.79
N PRO A 18 -20.38 0.55 -1.59
CA PRO A 18 -21.64 0.20 -2.25
C PRO A 18 -21.50 -0.99 -3.21
N GLU A 19 -20.35 -1.09 -3.89
CA GLU A 19 -20.03 -2.17 -4.81
C GLU A 19 -18.63 -2.73 -4.50
N PRO A 20 -18.47 -4.08 -4.46
CA PRO A 20 -17.17 -4.70 -4.28
C PRO A 20 -16.23 -4.41 -5.45
N ILE A 21 -15.02 -3.97 -5.14
CA ILE A 21 -13.98 -3.73 -6.15
C ILE A 21 -13.16 -5.02 -6.32
N LYS A 22 -13.10 -5.54 -7.55
CA LYS A 22 -12.25 -6.69 -7.89
C LYS A 22 -10.85 -6.19 -8.27
N VAL A 23 -9.84 -6.66 -7.55
CA VAL A 23 -8.43 -6.38 -7.84
C VAL A 23 -7.66 -7.68 -8.09
N PRO A 24 -6.63 -7.68 -8.96
CA PRO A 24 -5.67 -8.77 -9.01
C PRO A 24 -4.97 -8.87 -7.65
N GLY A 25 -5.09 -10.00 -6.97
CA GLY A 25 -4.40 -10.26 -5.71
C GLY A 25 -3.03 -10.86 -5.92
N LEU A 26 -2.34 -11.11 -4.80
CA LEU A 26 -1.05 -11.77 -4.81
C LEU A 26 -1.17 -13.18 -5.42
N GLY A 27 -0.24 -13.55 -6.30
CA GLY A 27 -0.28 -14.84 -6.99
C GLY A 27 -1.36 -14.96 -8.08
N GLY A 28 -1.96 -13.84 -8.52
CA GLY A 28 -2.95 -13.84 -9.60
C GLY A 28 -4.37 -14.23 -9.16
N VAL A 29 -4.58 -14.52 -7.88
CA VAL A 29 -5.91 -14.80 -7.33
C VAL A 29 -6.68 -13.48 -7.18
N PRO A 30 -7.87 -13.33 -7.79
CA PRO A 30 -8.64 -12.10 -7.66
C PRO A 30 -9.07 -11.90 -6.20
N THR A 31 -8.82 -10.70 -5.69
CA THR A 31 -9.22 -10.28 -4.35
C THR A 31 -10.35 -9.26 -4.45
N TYR A 32 -11.35 -9.38 -3.59
CA TYR A 32 -12.47 -8.45 -3.52
C TYR A 32 -12.31 -7.50 -2.34
N ILE A 33 -12.48 -6.22 -2.60
CA ILE A 33 -12.43 -5.17 -1.59
C ILE A 33 -13.86 -4.70 -1.33
N THR A 34 -14.33 -4.90 -0.10
CA THR A 34 -15.69 -4.58 0.32
C THR A 34 -15.76 -3.46 1.35
N ALA A 35 -14.63 -3.12 1.96
CA ALA A 35 -14.56 -2.10 3.00
C ALA A 35 -13.35 -1.19 2.85
N SER A 36 -13.51 0.05 3.31
CA SER A 36 -12.43 1.01 3.50
C SER A 36 -12.44 1.54 4.92
N ALA A 37 -11.33 2.12 5.37
CA ALA A 37 -11.23 2.79 6.66
C ALA A 37 -10.46 4.09 6.48
N ARG A 38 -10.91 5.16 7.14
CA ARG A 38 -10.14 6.39 7.24
C ARG A 38 -9.17 6.28 8.40
N VAL A 39 -7.87 6.29 8.11
CA VAL A 39 -6.81 6.12 9.12
C VAL A 39 -5.95 7.36 9.21
N LYS A 40 -5.37 7.57 10.39
CA LYS A 40 -4.29 8.53 10.62
C LYS A 40 -2.99 7.75 10.75
N ILE A 41 -2.01 8.07 9.92
CA ILE A 41 -0.67 7.48 9.94
C ILE A 41 0.28 8.56 10.42
N THR A 42 0.92 8.34 11.56
CA THR A 42 1.92 9.26 12.10
C THR A 42 3.29 8.79 11.65
N LEU A 43 4.04 9.67 10.99
CA LEU A 43 5.43 9.47 10.59
C LEU A 43 6.32 10.46 11.35
N GLY A 44 7.25 9.92 12.14
CA GLY A 44 8.13 10.72 12.99
C GLY A 44 7.38 11.48 14.09
N VAL A 45 7.94 12.63 14.50
CA VAL A 45 7.47 13.39 15.68
C VAL A 45 6.26 14.28 15.41
N ARG A 46 5.96 14.65 14.16
CA ARG A 46 4.91 15.65 13.86
C ARG A 46 4.11 15.43 12.58
N VAL A 47 4.47 14.48 11.72
CA VAL A 47 3.80 14.34 10.44
C VAL A 47 2.65 13.36 10.56
N VAL A 48 1.41 13.84 10.39
CA VAL A 48 0.20 13.00 10.47
C VAL A 48 -0.49 13.04 9.12
N TYR A 49 -0.58 11.88 8.47
CA TYR A 49 -1.28 11.70 7.21
C TYR A 49 -2.65 11.10 7.47
N VAL A 50 -3.69 11.69 6.89
CA VAL A 50 -5.04 11.14 6.95
C VAL A 50 -5.42 10.62 5.57
N MET A 51 -5.68 9.33 5.47
CA MET A 51 -6.03 8.72 4.19
C MET A 51 -7.05 7.60 4.33
N ASN A 52 -7.78 7.34 3.24
CA ASN A 52 -8.67 6.21 3.12
C ASN A 52 -7.86 5.00 2.65
N VAL A 53 -7.84 3.95 3.46
CA VAL A 53 -7.19 2.69 3.11
C VAL A 53 -8.23 1.62 2.88
N TRP A 54 -7.96 0.74 1.91
CA TRP A 54 -8.79 -0.44 1.68
C TRP A 54 -8.50 -1.51 2.72
N VAL A 55 -9.55 -2.19 3.17
CA VAL A 55 -9.46 -3.31 4.11
C VAL A 55 -9.76 -4.61 3.38
N THR A 56 -8.83 -5.55 3.43
CA THR A 56 -8.96 -6.86 2.77
C THR A 56 -8.09 -7.90 3.47
N ASN A 57 -8.23 -9.18 3.13
CA ASN A 57 -7.33 -10.23 3.61
C ASN A 57 -6.13 -10.33 2.66
N ILE A 58 -5.00 -9.73 3.02
CA ILE A 58 -3.84 -9.55 2.14
C ILE A 58 -2.94 -10.80 2.09
N GLY A 59 -3.00 -11.64 3.13
CA GLY A 59 -2.17 -12.83 3.34
C GLY A 59 -1.92 -13.06 4.84
N GLU A 60 -1.54 -14.28 5.23
CA GLU A 60 -1.41 -14.66 6.66
C GLU A 60 -0.34 -13.85 7.41
N ASP A 61 0.71 -13.39 6.71
CA ASP A 61 1.85 -12.70 7.32
C ASP A 61 1.94 -11.20 7.00
N VAL A 62 0.94 -10.64 6.29
CA VAL A 62 0.96 -9.23 5.85
C VAL A 62 -0.17 -8.44 6.52
N GLU A 63 0.18 -7.59 7.47
CA GLU A 63 -0.80 -6.75 8.15
C GLU A 63 -1.12 -5.45 7.39
N VAL A 64 -0.14 -4.85 6.70
CA VAL A 64 -0.29 -3.59 5.96
C VAL A 64 0.50 -3.63 4.66
N LEU A 65 -0.12 -3.20 3.57
CA LEU A 65 0.54 -2.98 2.28
C LEU A 65 0.40 -1.51 1.88
N LEU A 66 1.50 -0.75 1.92
CA LEU A 66 1.54 0.65 1.51
C LEU A 66 1.93 0.74 0.03
N GLY A 67 1.05 1.32 -0.78
CA GLY A 67 1.30 1.51 -2.21
C GLY A 67 2.09 2.80 -2.49
N MET A 68 2.47 2.99 -3.76
CA MET A 68 3.15 4.20 -4.23
C MET A 68 2.42 5.51 -3.89
N ASN A 69 1.08 5.51 -3.84
CA ASN A 69 0.32 6.72 -3.46
C ASN A 69 0.68 7.22 -2.05
N PHE A 70 0.97 6.30 -1.13
CA PHE A 70 1.49 6.66 0.18
C PHE A 70 2.89 7.24 0.05
N MET A 71 3.80 6.50 -0.58
CA MET A 71 5.21 6.86 -0.77
C MET A 71 5.41 8.23 -1.45
N TYR A 72 4.58 8.55 -2.44
CA TYR A 72 4.59 9.85 -3.11
C TYR A 72 4.10 10.96 -2.18
N ALA A 73 3.02 10.73 -1.43
CA ALA A 73 2.51 11.70 -0.46
C ALA A 73 3.47 11.95 0.71
N VAL A 74 4.34 10.99 1.00
CA VAL A 74 5.36 11.11 2.04
C VAL A 74 6.69 11.66 1.51
N GLU A 75 6.75 12.11 0.24
CA GLU A 75 7.95 12.63 -0.44
C GLU A 75 9.19 11.75 -0.19
N PHE A 76 9.01 10.43 -0.21
CA PHE A 76 10.17 9.54 -0.14
C PHE A 76 10.87 9.60 -1.49
N ASP A 77 11.95 10.38 -1.52
CA ASP A 77 12.90 10.40 -2.63
C ASP A 77 13.62 9.05 -2.61
N TYR A 78 13.07 8.07 -3.34
CA TYR A 78 13.82 6.88 -3.68
C TYR A 78 14.93 7.35 -4.62
N VAL A 79 16.09 7.72 -4.05
CA VAL A 79 17.35 7.69 -4.78
C VAL A 79 17.49 6.25 -5.27
N CYS A 80 17.04 6.03 -6.49
CA CYS A 80 17.45 4.90 -7.28
C CYS A 80 18.97 5.05 -7.32
N ALA A 81 19.69 4.21 -6.58
CA ALA A 81 21.12 4.06 -6.74
C ALA A 81 21.31 3.66 -8.20
N LYS A 82 21.44 4.67 -9.07
CA LYS A 82 21.87 4.52 -10.45
C LYS A 82 23.14 3.71 -10.33
N GLY A 83 23.11 2.50 -10.86
CA GLY A 83 24.31 1.72 -11.07
C GLY A 83 25.38 2.65 -11.64
N SER A 84 26.56 2.58 -11.02
CA SER A 84 27.78 3.28 -11.41
C SER A 84 27.88 3.46 -12.94
N PRO A 85 28.29 4.64 -13.46
CA PRO A 85 28.26 4.96 -14.89
C PRO A 85 29.25 4.18 -15.79
N ASN A 86 29.73 3.00 -15.38
CA ASN A 86 30.74 2.21 -16.11
C ASN A 86 30.28 0.84 -16.63
N SER A 87 28.99 0.64 -16.90
CA SER A 87 28.54 -0.50 -17.71
C SER A 87 28.39 -0.08 -19.18
N GLN A 88 29.49 -0.14 -19.93
CA GLN A 88 29.45 -0.18 -21.40
C GLN A 88 28.62 -1.40 -21.85
N THR A 89 27.35 -1.20 -22.18
CA THR A 89 26.61 -2.12 -23.05
C THR A 89 26.60 -1.54 -24.46
N ARG A 90 27.42 -2.16 -25.30
CA ARG A 90 27.55 -1.91 -26.73
C ARG A 90 26.17 -1.91 -27.41
N LYS A 91 25.88 -0.86 -28.18
CA LYS A 91 24.97 -0.94 -29.34
C LYS A 91 25.53 -1.96 -30.34
N LEU A 92 24.68 -2.85 -30.83
CA LEU A 92 24.71 -3.64 -32.09
C LEU A 92 23.41 -4.48 -32.01
N SER A 93 22.45 -4.49 -32.93
CA SER A 93 22.37 -4.13 -34.35
C SER A 93 20.95 -3.67 -34.69
#